data_AF-A0A0R3FGZ3-F1
#
_entry.id   AF-A0A0R3FGZ3-F1
#
_cell.length_a   1.000
_cell.length_b   1.000
_cell.length_c   1.000
_cell.angle_alpha   90.00
_cell.angle_beta   90.00
_cell.angle_gamma   90.00
#
_symmetry.space_group_name_H-M   'P 1'
#
loop_
_entity.id
_entity.type
_entity.pdbx_description
1 polymer ?
#
loop_
_entity_poly.entity_id
_entity_poly.type
_entity_poly.pdbx_seq_one_letter_code
_entity_poly.pdbx_strand_id
1 'polypeptide(L)'
;MRAVAALVVMAVLLAVNVVPVAAAEPALIDHVSWGATSLGRTLRVYPTPLGRTYEAPDGADIAWAEVLALAPDAQTPGMRMQFDCHWYGRVFIPNKPSWNLEPWRPQVDEALMTVSQCNPGGPEI
;
A
#
# COMPACT_ATOMS: atom_id res chain seq x y z
N MET A 1 -19.78 -71.15 -16.70
CA MET A 1 -19.60 -70.35 -15.46
C MET A 1 -18.50 -69.33 -15.67
N ARG A 2 -18.90 -68.05 -15.74
CA ARG A 2 -18.22 -66.79 -15.39
C ARG A 2 -16.71 -66.62 -15.65
N ALA A 3 -16.42 -65.75 -16.62
CA ALA A 3 -15.13 -65.07 -16.81
C ALA A 3 -14.79 -64.18 -15.61
N VAL A 4 -13.49 -64.00 -15.33
CA VAL A 4 -12.99 -62.88 -14.51
C VAL A 4 -11.69 -62.38 -15.12
N ALA A 5 -11.77 -61.30 -15.91
CA ALA A 5 -10.62 -60.48 -16.25
C ALA A 5 -10.45 -59.44 -15.15
N ALA A 6 -9.32 -59.45 -14.45
CA ALA A 6 -8.99 -58.46 -13.43
C ALA A 6 -8.55 -57.16 -14.12
N LEU A 7 -9.44 -56.16 -14.15
CA LEU A 7 -9.10 -54.80 -14.55
C LEU A 7 -8.47 -54.10 -13.34
N VAL A 8 -7.15 -53.92 -13.34
CA VAL A 8 -6.48 -53.05 -12.36
C VAL A 8 -6.66 -51.61 -12.83
N VAL A 9 -7.65 -50.92 -12.27
CA VAL A 9 -7.81 -49.47 -12.46
C VAL A 9 -6.91 -48.78 -11.44
N MET A 10 -5.74 -48.34 -11.87
CA MET A 10 -4.90 -47.40 -11.11
C MET A 10 -5.61 -46.04 -11.09
N ALA A 11 -6.36 -45.78 -10.02
CA ALA A 11 -6.91 -44.46 -9.75
C ALA A 11 -5.77 -43.53 -9.31
N VAL A 12 -5.30 -42.69 -10.24
CA VAL A 12 -4.41 -41.58 -9.91
C VAL A 12 -5.26 -40.52 -9.19
N LEU A 13 -5.12 -40.44 -7.87
CA LEU A 13 -5.68 -39.32 -7.11
C LEU A 13 -4.86 -38.05 -7.43
N LEU A 14 -5.42 -37.15 -8.24
CA LEU A 14 -4.98 -35.76 -8.25
C LEU A 14 -5.44 -35.12 -6.93
N ALA A 15 -4.53 -35.05 -5.97
CA ALA A 15 -4.68 -34.15 -4.82
C ALA A 15 -4.51 -32.71 -5.32
N VAL A 16 -5.61 -32.05 -5.67
CA VAL A 16 -5.64 -30.60 -5.88
C VAL A 16 -5.46 -29.98 -4.50
N ASN A 17 -4.26 -29.48 -4.21
CA ASN A 17 -4.01 -28.67 -3.03
C ASN A 17 -4.77 -27.34 -3.20
N VAL A 18 -6.02 -27.30 -2.77
CA VAL A 18 -6.74 -26.04 -2.60
C VAL A 18 -6.17 -25.40 -1.35
N VAL A 19 -5.08 -24.65 -1.51
CA VAL A 19 -4.62 -23.74 -0.47
C VAL A 19 -5.76 -22.73 -0.30
N PRO A 20 -6.38 -22.62 0.89
CA PRO A 20 -7.34 -21.56 1.09
C PRO A 20 -6.57 -20.25 0.92
N VAL A 21 -6.86 -19.51 -0.16
CA VAL A 21 -6.46 -18.12 -0.24
C VAL A 21 -7.25 -17.47 0.89
N ALA A 22 -6.60 -17.22 2.02
CA ALA A 22 -7.15 -16.32 3.02
C ALA A 22 -7.63 -15.10 2.24
N ALA A 23 -8.93 -14.76 2.36
CA ALA A 23 -9.45 -13.60 1.67
C ALA A 23 -8.54 -12.43 2.05
N ALA A 24 -7.82 -11.88 1.08
CA ALA A 24 -6.97 -10.73 1.34
C ALA A 24 -7.89 -9.66 1.93
N GLU A 25 -7.51 -9.15 3.11
CA GLU A 25 -8.16 -7.96 3.67
C GLU A 25 -8.27 -6.91 2.54
N PRO A 26 -9.39 -6.19 2.41
CA PRO A 26 -9.52 -5.21 1.35
C PRO A 26 -8.41 -4.16 1.47
N ALA A 27 -7.72 -3.88 0.36
CA ALA A 27 -6.58 -2.96 0.35
C ALA A 27 -6.98 -1.54 0.80
N LEU A 28 -6.08 -0.87 1.51
CA LEU A 28 -6.21 0.52 1.93
C LEU A 28 -5.68 1.48 0.84
N ILE A 29 -4.73 1.03 0.03
CA ILE A 29 -4.12 1.74 -1.09
C ILE A 29 -4.56 1.09 -2.40
N ASP A 30 -5.13 1.89 -3.29
CA ASP A 30 -5.60 1.44 -4.62
C ASP A 30 -4.40 1.28 -5.57
N HIS A 31 -3.62 2.35 -5.72
CA HIS A 31 -2.41 2.34 -6.53
C HIS A 31 -1.45 3.46 -6.12
N VAL A 32 -0.25 3.40 -6.68
CA VAL A 32 0.74 4.48 -6.60
C VAL A 32 1.26 4.81 -7.99
N SER A 33 1.67 6.06 -8.20
CA SER A 33 2.26 6.48 -9.47
C SER A 33 3.46 7.39 -9.23
N TRP A 34 4.63 6.95 -9.69
CA TRP A 34 5.79 7.83 -9.81
C TRP A 34 5.57 8.88 -10.91
N GLY A 35 6.04 10.08 -10.65
CA GLY A 35 6.15 11.15 -11.64
C GLY A 35 7.31 12.07 -11.33
N ALA A 36 7.36 13.19 -12.04
CA ALA A 36 8.34 14.24 -11.84
C ALA A 36 7.67 15.61 -11.76
N THR A 37 8.31 16.51 -11.03
CA THR A 37 7.97 17.93 -10.88
C THR A 37 9.21 18.77 -11.18
N SER A 38 9.10 20.09 -11.10
CA SER A 38 10.26 20.98 -11.19
C SER A 38 11.27 20.80 -10.05
N LEU A 39 10.87 20.21 -8.92
CA LEU A 39 11.75 19.99 -7.75
C LEU A 39 12.31 18.57 -7.67
N GLY A 40 11.75 17.62 -8.42
CA GLY A 40 12.24 16.26 -8.48
C GLY A 40 11.14 15.21 -8.62
N ARG A 41 11.49 13.95 -8.37
CA ARG A 41 10.54 12.83 -8.38
C ARG A 41 9.49 12.99 -7.28
N THR A 42 8.26 12.56 -7.56
CA THR A 42 7.16 12.49 -6.60
C THR A 42 6.42 11.17 -6.77
N LEU A 43 6.09 10.52 -5.66
CA LEU A 43 5.22 9.36 -5.60
C LEU A 43 3.83 9.81 -5.19
N ARG A 44 2.85 9.64 -6.08
CA ARG A 44 1.45 9.90 -5.76
C ARG A 44 0.83 8.62 -5.22
N VAL A 45 0.32 8.66 -4.00
CA VAL A 45 -0.39 7.55 -3.35
C VAL A 45 -1.89 7.80 -3.40
N TYR A 46 -2.65 6.82 -3.89
CA TYR A 46 -4.10 6.91 -4.04
C TYR A 46 -4.78 5.91 -3.10
N PRO A 47 -5.44 6.37 -2.01
CA PRO A 47 -6.15 5.47 -1.09
C PRO A 47 -7.47 4.98 -1.68
N THR A 48 -7.86 3.75 -1.33
CA THR A 48 -9.21 3.23 -1.59
C THR A 48 -10.26 3.98 -0.74
N PRO A 49 -11.57 3.84 -1.01
CA PRO A 49 -12.60 4.34 -0.11
C PRO A 49 -12.44 3.81 1.33
N LEU A 50 -12.05 2.55 1.49
CA LEU A 50 -11.75 1.97 2.80
C LEU A 50 -10.54 2.67 3.44
N GLY A 51 -9.42 2.81 2.72
CA GLY A 51 -8.23 3.49 3.25
C GLY A 51 -8.48 4.94 3.69
N ARG A 52 -9.44 5.63 3.06
CA ARG A 52 -9.84 6.99 3.49
C ARG A 52 -10.56 7.00 4.84
N THR A 53 -11.28 5.94 5.19
CA THR A 53 -12.12 5.86 6.40
C THR A 53 -11.69 4.76 7.38
N TYR A 54 -10.53 4.15 7.18
CA TYR A 54 -10.05 3.05 8.01
C TYR A 54 -9.62 3.59 9.38
N GLU A 55 -10.28 3.16 10.44
CA GLU A 55 -10.06 3.65 11.81
C GLU A 55 -9.63 2.48 12.71
N ALA A 56 -8.36 2.08 12.58
CA ALA A 56 -7.71 1.19 13.53
C ALA A 56 -6.26 1.63 13.78
N PRO A 57 -5.68 1.38 14.97
CA PRO A 57 -4.35 1.86 15.34
C PRO A 57 -3.22 1.41 14.40
N ASP A 58 -3.39 0.27 13.73
CA ASP A 58 -2.44 -0.33 12.80
C ASP A 58 -2.59 0.14 11.35
N GLY A 59 -3.61 0.95 11.04
CA GLY A 59 -3.94 1.31 9.67
C GLY A 59 -2.81 2.03 8.92
N ALA A 60 -2.04 2.88 9.60
CA ALA A 60 -0.88 3.56 8.99
C ALA A 60 0.19 2.55 8.56
N ASP A 61 0.46 1.54 9.38
CA ASP A 61 1.47 0.53 9.10
C ASP A 61 1.02 -0.43 7.99
N ILE A 62 -0.25 -0.83 8.00
CA ILE A 62 -0.83 -1.66 6.93
C ILE A 62 -0.77 -0.91 5.59
N ALA A 63 -1.27 0.32 5.55
CA ALA A 63 -1.29 1.11 4.32
C ALA A 63 0.14 1.45 3.83
N TRP A 64 1.08 1.70 4.74
CA TRP A 64 2.49 1.88 4.35
C TRP A 64 3.10 0.61 3.75
N ALA A 65 2.79 -0.57 4.33
CA ALA A 65 3.24 -1.84 3.77
C ALA A 65 2.69 -2.07 2.35
N GLU A 66 1.44 -1.70 2.09
CA GLU A 66 0.84 -1.74 0.75
C GLU A 66 1.53 -0.76 -0.23
N VAL A 67 1.85 0.47 0.21
CA VAL A 67 2.66 1.41 -0.60
C VAL A 67 3.99 0.79 -0.98
N LEU A 68 4.70 0.14 -0.05
CA LEU A 68 5.99 -0.50 -0.32
C LEU A 68 5.87 -1.74 -1.21
N ALA A 69 4.76 -2.47 -1.13
CA ALA A 69 4.50 -3.57 -2.05
C ALA A 69 4.30 -3.06 -3.50
N LEU A 70 3.68 -1.89 -3.67
CA LEU A 70 3.42 -1.27 -4.97
C LEU A 70 4.61 -0.47 -5.52
N ALA A 71 5.40 0.17 -4.65
CA ALA A 71 6.60 0.96 -4.97
C ALA A 71 7.72 0.68 -3.96
N PRO A 72 8.48 -0.42 -4.12
CA PRO A 72 9.55 -0.79 -3.19
C PRO A 72 10.65 0.28 -3.04
N ASP A 73 10.86 1.10 -4.07
CA ASP A 73 11.83 2.20 -4.07
C ASP A 73 11.36 3.44 -3.28
N ALA A 74 10.15 3.42 -2.70
CA ALA A 74 9.65 4.47 -1.81
C ALA A 74 10.26 4.42 -0.40
N GLN A 75 10.96 3.34 -0.04
CA GLN A 75 11.63 3.18 1.25
C GLN A 75 12.94 4.00 1.33
N THR A 76 12.83 5.31 1.16
CA THR A 76 13.94 6.26 1.33
C THR A 76 13.75 7.08 2.60
N PRO A 77 14.82 7.71 3.14
CA PRO A 77 14.71 8.58 4.31
C PRO A 77 13.61 9.63 4.14
N GLY A 78 12.79 9.83 5.18
CA GLY A 78 11.74 10.84 5.21
C GLY A 78 10.40 10.47 4.53
N MET A 79 10.36 9.51 3.60
CA MET A 79 9.12 9.16 2.88
C MET A 79 8.02 8.61 3.81
N ARG A 80 8.38 7.73 4.75
CA ARG A 80 7.44 7.20 5.76
C ARG A 80 6.80 8.31 6.60
N MET A 81 7.61 9.27 7.06
CA MET A 81 7.11 10.39 7.89
C MET A 81 6.16 11.30 7.10
N GLN A 82 6.43 11.53 5.80
CA GLN A 82 5.50 12.24 4.93
C GLN A 82 4.18 11.45 4.78
N PHE A 83 4.26 10.13 4.60
CA PHE A 83 3.08 9.27 4.50
C PHE A 83 2.24 9.31 5.78
N ASP A 84 2.87 9.19 6.96
CA ASP A 84 2.16 9.27 8.24
C ASP A 84 1.43 10.61 8.38
N CYS A 85 2.07 11.72 7.99
CA CYS A 85 1.46 13.05 8.00
C CYS A 85 0.20 13.10 7.10
N HIS A 86 0.26 12.53 5.88
CA HIS A 86 -0.92 12.44 5.01
C HIS A 86 -1.98 11.49 5.54
N TRP A 87 -1.56 10.35 6.09
CA TRP A 87 -2.45 9.37 6.70
C TRP A 87 -3.28 10.06 7.77
N TYR A 88 -2.68 10.60 8.82
CA TYR A 88 -3.43 11.28 9.88
C TYR A 88 -4.12 12.57 9.41
N GLY A 89 -3.51 13.28 8.44
CA GLY A 89 -4.08 14.47 7.82
C GLY A 89 -5.36 14.21 7.01
N ARG A 90 -5.62 12.97 6.57
CA ARG A 90 -6.80 12.61 5.76
C ARG A 90 -8.13 12.98 6.44
N VAL A 91 -8.16 13.02 7.77
CA VAL A 91 -9.35 13.40 8.54
C VAL A 91 -9.72 14.87 8.32
N PHE A 92 -8.73 15.74 8.09
CA PHE A 92 -8.94 17.18 7.90
C PHE A 92 -9.11 17.56 6.42
N ILE A 93 -8.47 16.82 5.50
CA ILE A 93 -8.52 17.07 4.05
C ILE A 93 -8.91 15.76 3.33
N PRO A 94 -10.15 15.27 3.50
CA PRO A 94 -10.54 13.91 3.07
C PRO A 94 -10.60 13.71 1.56
N ASN A 95 -10.75 14.80 0.80
CA ASN A 95 -10.97 14.77 -0.65
C ASN A 95 -9.68 15.02 -1.46
N LYS A 96 -8.51 14.99 -0.81
CA LYS A 96 -7.24 15.10 -1.54
C LYS A 96 -7.14 13.95 -2.56
N PRO A 97 -6.91 14.24 -3.86
CA PRO A 97 -6.86 13.18 -4.87
C PRO A 97 -5.74 12.17 -4.61
N SER A 98 -4.55 12.66 -4.26
CA SER A 98 -3.38 11.86 -3.91
C SER A 98 -2.61 12.44 -2.72
N TRP A 99 -1.90 11.55 -2.03
CA TRP A 99 -0.89 11.88 -1.03
C TRP A 99 0.48 11.80 -1.69
N ASN A 100 1.11 12.95 -1.91
CA ASN A 100 2.37 13.03 -2.64
C ASN A 100 3.53 12.88 -1.65
N LEU A 101 4.48 12.01 -1.98
CA LEU A 101 5.67 11.73 -1.20
C LEU A 101 6.91 11.98 -2.06
N GLU A 102 7.86 12.73 -1.52
CA GLU A 102 9.03 13.15 -2.27
C GLU A 102 10.35 12.76 -1.59
N PRO A 103 11.24 12.02 -2.28
CA PRO A 103 12.52 11.60 -1.69
C PRO A 103 13.52 12.76 -1.57
N TRP A 104 13.26 13.90 -2.23
CA TRP A 104 14.11 15.09 -2.17
C TRP A 104 13.76 16.05 -1.03
N ARG A 105 12.62 15.84 -0.35
CA ARG A 105 12.27 16.66 0.82
C ARG A 105 13.22 16.35 1.98
N PRO A 106 13.61 17.37 2.77
CA PRO A 106 14.48 17.15 3.91
C PRO A 106 13.81 16.23 4.94
N GLN A 107 14.59 15.31 5.51
CA GLN A 107 14.15 14.53 6.65
C GLN A 107 14.08 15.44 7.88
N VAL A 108 12.91 15.55 8.48
CA VAL A 108 12.62 16.40 9.63
C VAL A 108 11.91 15.60 10.72
N ASP A 109 11.85 16.15 11.93
CA ASP A 109 11.01 15.58 12.98
C ASP A 109 9.50 15.76 12.69
N GLU A 110 8.67 15.06 13.47
CA GLU A 110 7.22 15.05 13.30
C GLU A 110 6.60 16.45 13.47
N ALA A 111 7.14 17.25 14.40
CA ALA A 111 6.66 18.61 14.66
C ALA A 111 6.87 19.49 13.42
N LEU A 112 8.09 19.48 12.85
CA LEU A 112 8.40 20.24 11.66
C LEU A 112 7.67 19.71 10.42
N MET A 113 7.47 18.39 10.30
CA MET A 113 6.65 17.79 9.24
C MET A 113 5.22 18.34 9.27
N THR A 114 4.62 18.38 10.46
CA THR A 114 3.24 18.81 10.67
C THR A 114 3.06 20.30 10.40
N VAL A 115 3.91 21.16 10.95
CA VAL A 115 3.81 22.62 10.72
C VAL A 115 4.14 23.01 9.28
N SER A 116 4.90 22.19 8.57
CA SER A 116 5.15 22.33 7.13
C SER A 116 4.03 21.73 6.27
N GLN A 117 2.91 21.34 6.86
CA GLN A 117 1.75 20.76 6.18
C GLN A 117 2.12 19.56 5.31
N CYS A 118 2.93 18.64 5.85
CA CYS A 118 3.48 17.47 5.17
C CYS A 118 4.44 17.77 4.00
N ASN A 119 4.81 19.04 3.78
CA ASN A 119 5.64 19.50 2.67
C ASN A 119 6.89 20.25 3.17
N PRO A 120 7.78 19.65 3.99
CA PRO A 120 9.00 20.33 4.41
C PRO A 120 9.89 20.63 3.19
N GLY A 121 10.62 21.75 3.25
CA GLY A 121 11.59 22.16 2.22
C GLY A 121 11.02 22.82 0.97
N GLY A 122 9.70 22.96 0.82
CA GLY A 122 9.11 23.65 -0.34
C GLY A 122 7.59 23.51 -0.42
N PRO A 123 6.91 24.24 -1.31
CA PRO A 123 5.46 24.18 -1.43
C PRO A 123 4.97 22.77 -1.78
N GLU A 124 3.67 22.54 -1.61
CA GLU A 124 2.99 21.43 -2.26
C GLU A 124 3.04 21.62 -3.79
N ILE A 125 3.29 20.53 -4.51
CA ILE A 125 3.49 20.48 -5.97
C ILE A 125 2.81 19.27 -6.60
#